data_AF-A0A0R1PZ94-F1
#
_entry.id   AF-A0A0R1PZ94-F1
#
_cell.length_a   1.000
_cell.length_b   1.000
_cell.length_c   1.000
_cell.angle_alpha   90.00
_cell.angle_beta   90.00
_cell.angle_gamma   90.00
#
_symmetry.space_group_name_H-M   'P 1'
#
loop_
_entity.id
_entity.type
_entity.pdbx_description
1 polymer ?
#
loop_
_entity_poly.entity_id
_entity_poly.type
_entity_poly.pdbx_seq_one_letter_code
_entity_poly.pdbx_strand_id
1 'polypeptide(L)'
;MKCWGIGAVAMGLAMGLALTTKQPVSAVGREQITTADLKQKIDQMSSDEQIGQLFVSHVPATTAQARADVAKYHLGGLVLFGRDFQAGSAETLKQTIDGYQAAAKVPLLIATDQEGGTVSRLSDSPSYQNTNFPSPQDAYEAGGMSSVLYQAKLTAQALKYVGVNWNFAPIADVATSSSNYIYDRTFGKDYQQTADYIKQVVPVMQQQGVGATLKHFPGYGSAGDTHTGFAKTSTPYAELAKKDLLPFKAGIDAGVDGIMVTHIVMQAIDDTYPASLSHKVITGVLRQKLGYQGVIITDGLEMGAIGQFKRAHNIASIDVLALQAGDDALLAEDYATQIPAIKAAIKAHHLTTEQIKAADLHLLQLKNKLGLLKADDYIQPKLQLSQYQLQKKSATASVQVTMPGVKANTKLNVYAKHQLVGTLKLPKSGELAMKVSRTQKVQKLTFKMAGHEFDQHLWIAARAN
;
A
#
# COMPACT_ATOMS: atom_id res chain seq x y z
N MET A 1 25.46 23.05 -26.81
CA MET A 1 25.01 21.83 -26.11
C MET A 1 23.67 22.09 -25.45
N LYS A 2 22.60 21.42 -25.91
CA LYS A 2 21.40 21.01 -25.14
C LYS A 2 20.51 20.20 -26.09
N CYS A 3 20.54 18.88 -25.92
CA CYS A 3 19.67 17.90 -26.60
C CYS A 3 18.44 17.66 -25.73
N TRP A 4 17.23 17.91 -26.22
CA TRP A 4 15.99 17.34 -25.65
C TRP A 4 15.17 16.77 -26.80
N GLY A 5 15.05 15.43 -26.80
CA GLY A 5 14.35 14.63 -27.80
C GLY A 5 12.83 14.75 -27.66
N ILE A 6 12.19 14.98 -28.80
CA ILE A 6 10.75 14.94 -28.99
C ILE A 6 10.42 13.55 -29.54
N GLY A 7 9.56 12.81 -28.84
CA GLY A 7 8.94 11.60 -29.37
C GLY A 7 8.10 11.94 -30.60
N ALA A 8 8.65 11.67 -31.78
CA ALA A 8 8.00 11.85 -33.06
C ALA A 8 7.16 10.61 -33.39
N VAL A 9 5.86 10.80 -33.65
CA VAL A 9 5.10 9.81 -34.43
C VAL A 9 5.28 10.17 -35.89
N ALA A 10 6.09 9.36 -36.58
CA ALA A 10 6.41 9.50 -37.99
C ALA A 10 5.15 9.33 -38.88
N MET A 11 4.92 10.29 -39.77
CA MET A 11 3.99 10.13 -40.90
C MET A 11 4.72 9.36 -42.02
N GLY A 12 4.46 8.06 -42.12
CA GLY A 12 4.74 7.28 -43.31
C GLY A 12 3.59 7.39 -44.31
N LEU A 13 3.87 7.89 -45.51
CA LEU A 13 3.00 7.74 -46.67
C LEU A 13 3.14 6.30 -47.18
N ALA A 14 2.08 5.49 -47.02
CA ALA A 14 1.95 4.19 -47.66
C ALA A 14 0.51 4.00 -48.16
N MET A 15 0.34 3.96 -49.48
CA MET A 15 -0.84 3.41 -50.15
C MET A 15 -0.63 1.89 -50.26
N GLY A 16 -1.53 1.09 -49.66
CA GLY A 16 -1.54 -0.36 -49.79
C GLY A 16 -2.53 -0.99 -48.81
N LEU A 17 -3.43 -1.84 -49.33
CA LEU A 17 -4.58 -2.42 -48.62
C LEU A 17 -4.24 -2.98 -47.23
N ALA A 18 -4.93 -2.51 -46.20
CA ALA A 18 -4.92 -3.10 -44.87
C ALA A 18 -6.23 -3.88 -44.62
N LEU A 19 -6.15 -5.21 -44.62
CA LEU A 19 -7.11 -6.07 -43.93
C LEU A 19 -7.00 -5.75 -42.44
N THR A 20 -7.82 -4.81 -41.98
CA THR A 20 -7.93 -4.47 -40.58
C THR A 20 -8.91 -5.43 -39.93
N THR A 21 -8.38 -6.39 -39.17
CA THR A 21 -9.19 -7.08 -38.16
C THR A 21 -9.65 -6.01 -37.18
N LYS A 22 -10.90 -5.57 -37.33
CA LYS A 22 -11.59 -4.68 -36.38
C LYS A 22 -11.72 -5.43 -35.05
N GLN A 23 -10.75 -5.26 -34.16
CA GLN A 23 -11.05 -5.51 -32.75
C GLN A 23 -11.95 -4.36 -32.28
N PRO A 24 -13.09 -4.66 -31.65
CA PRO A 24 -13.98 -3.62 -31.14
C PRO A 24 -13.29 -2.88 -30.00
N VAL A 25 -13.25 -1.55 -30.08
CA VAL A 25 -12.72 -0.68 -29.02
C VAL A 25 -13.80 0.36 -28.67
N SER A 26 -14.05 0.54 -27.36
CA SER A 26 -15.20 1.26 -26.81
C SER A 26 -14.78 2.40 -25.88
N ALA A 27 -15.65 3.38 -25.63
CA ALA A 27 -15.56 4.17 -24.40
C ALA A 27 -15.62 3.23 -23.18
N VAL A 28 -14.61 3.26 -22.31
CA VAL A 28 -14.52 2.39 -21.13
C VAL A 28 -14.40 3.24 -19.89
N GLY A 29 -15.46 3.25 -19.07
CA GLY A 29 -15.36 3.69 -17.69
C GLY A 29 -14.53 2.69 -16.92
N ARG A 30 -13.52 3.17 -16.19
CA ARG A 30 -12.72 2.33 -15.30
C ARG A 30 -12.90 2.79 -13.87
N GLU A 31 -13.41 1.91 -13.02
CA GLU A 31 -13.51 2.17 -11.58
C GLU A 31 -12.36 1.51 -10.80
N GLN A 32 -11.75 0.47 -11.37
CA GLN A 32 -10.63 -0.24 -10.74
C GLN A 32 -9.30 0.45 -11.04
N ILE A 33 -8.52 0.74 -10.00
CA ILE A 33 -7.15 1.27 -10.10
C ILE A 33 -6.18 0.11 -10.37
N THR A 34 -5.33 0.22 -11.40
CA THR A 34 -4.34 -0.80 -11.75
C THR A 34 -2.96 -0.45 -11.21
N THR A 35 -2.06 -1.43 -11.15
CA THR A 35 -0.65 -1.22 -10.81
C THR A 35 0.02 -0.15 -11.67
N ALA A 36 -0.36 -0.02 -12.94
CA ALA A 36 0.20 1.01 -13.82
C ALA A 36 -0.21 2.43 -13.40
N ASP A 37 -1.45 2.61 -12.92
CA ASP A 37 -1.90 3.92 -12.43
C ASP A 37 -1.25 4.26 -11.09
N LEU A 38 -1.06 3.26 -10.21
CA LEU A 38 -0.30 3.46 -8.97
C LEU A 38 1.14 3.89 -9.25
N LYS A 39 1.84 3.20 -10.16
CA LYS A 39 3.20 3.59 -10.59
C LYS A 39 3.24 5.00 -11.17
N GLN A 40 2.29 5.33 -12.04
CA GLN A 40 2.17 6.67 -12.59
C GLN A 40 1.96 7.73 -11.49
N LYS A 41 1.14 7.44 -10.48
CA LYS A 41 0.94 8.32 -9.33
C LYS A 41 2.23 8.50 -8.53
N ILE A 42 2.94 7.42 -8.26
CA ILE A 42 4.23 7.43 -7.53
C ILE A 42 5.26 8.28 -8.26
N ASP A 43 5.32 8.18 -9.59
CA ASP A 43 6.22 9.00 -10.43
C ASP A 43 5.90 10.51 -10.38
N GLN A 44 4.66 10.87 -10.00
CA GLN A 44 4.21 12.25 -9.84
C GLN A 44 4.39 12.77 -8.40
N MET A 45 4.68 11.90 -7.44
CA MET A 45 4.92 12.29 -6.06
C MET A 45 6.28 13.00 -5.92
N SER A 46 6.35 13.98 -5.05
CA SER A 46 7.61 14.58 -4.63
C SER A 46 8.44 13.58 -3.82
N SER A 47 9.75 13.82 -3.71
CA SER A 47 10.62 12.98 -2.87
C SER A 47 10.16 12.94 -1.40
N ASP A 48 9.61 14.05 -0.88
CA ASP A 48 9.15 14.09 0.51
C ASP A 48 7.84 13.32 0.68
N GLU A 49 6.99 13.29 -0.36
CA GLU A 49 5.78 12.45 -0.37
C GLU A 49 6.14 10.97 -0.42
N GLN A 50 7.08 10.57 -1.28
CA GLN A 50 7.54 9.18 -1.40
C GLN A 50 8.15 8.69 -0.08
N ILE A 51 9.10 9.44 0.48
CA ILE A 51 9.73 9.05 1.77
C ILE A 51 8.70 9.06 2.90
N GLY A 52 7.80 10.05 2.95
CA GLY A 52 6.76 10.14 3.97
C GLY A 52 5.81 8.93 3.97
N GLN A 53 5.50 8.37 2.80
CA GLN A 53 4.64 7.19 2.70
C GLN A 53 5.22 5.95 3.39
N LEU A 54 6.54 5.87 3.57
CA LEU A 54 7.17 4.73 4.23
C LEU A 54 6.91 4.69 5.75
N PHE A 55 6.44 5.78 6.34
CA PHE A 55 6.26 5.86 7.79
C PHE A 55 4.85 5.47 8.23
N VAL A 56 4.80 4.51 9.16
CA VAL A 56 3.63 4.21 9.98
C VAL A 56 3.96 4.67 11.39
N SER A 57 3.57 5.90 11.70
CA SER A 57 4.02 6.55 12.93
C SER A 57 3.08 6.29 14.10
N HIS A 58 3.63 6.31 15.32
CA HIS A 58 2.80 6.44 16.52
C HIS A 58 1.99 7.74 16.44
N VAL A 59 0.75 7.73 16.93
CA VAL A 59 -0.05 8.95 17.01
C VAL A 59 0.63 9.92 17.99
N PRO A 60 0.94 11.17 17.57
CA PRO A 60 1.45 12.18 18.50
C PRO A 60 0.49 12.45 19.67
N ALA A 61 1.02 13.02 20.76
CA ALA A 61 0.27 13.19 22.01
C ALA A 61 -1.06 13.99 21.87
N THR A 62 -1.22 14.79 20.82
CA THR A 62 -2.47 15.52 20.57
C THR A 62 -2.95 15.33 19.14
N THR A 63 -4.27 15.30 18.97
CA THR A 63 -4.93 15.22 17.65
C THR A 63 -4.53 16.36 16.71
N ALA A 64 -4.29 17.56 17.24
CA ALA A 64 -3.84 18.71 16.45
C ALA A 64 -2.44 18.48 15.89
N GLN A 65 -1.50 18.01 16.72
CA GLN A 65 -0.14 17.67 16.30
C GLN A 65 -0.15 16.53 15.28
N ALA A 66 -0.92 15.47 15.52
CA ALA A 66 -1.06 14.36 14.60
C ALA A 66 -1.50 14.80 13.19
N ARG A 67 -2.53 15.66 13.08
CA ARG A 67 -2.98 16.21 11.80
C ARG A 67 -1.92 17.09 11.13
N ALA A 68 -1.24 17.94 11.92
CA ALA A 68 -0.18 18.79 11.40
C ALA A 68 0.98 17.96 10.83
N ASP A 69 1.39 16.90 11.53
CA ASP A 69 2.50 16.05 11.11
C ASP A 69 2.14 15.15 9.92
N VAL A 70 0.93 14.59 9.89
CA VAL A 70 0.41 13.89 8.70
C VAL A 70 0.50 14.78 7.45
N ALA A 71 0.05 16.03 7.55
CA ALA A 71 0.06 16.96 6.42
C ALA A 71 1.49 17.38 6.04
N LYS A 72 2.34 17.69 7.04
CA LYS A 72 3.70 18.21 6.86
C LYS A 72 4.67 17.16 6.33
N TYR A 73 4.63 15.94 6.87
CA TYR A 73 5.58 14.88 6.57
C TYR A 73 5.03 13.84 5.59
N HIS A 74 3.80 14.03 5.10
CA HIS A 74 3.15 13.13 4.15
C HIS A 74 3.12 11.67 4.62
N LEU A 75 2.88 11.47 5.93
CA LEU A 75 2.93 10.15 6.57
C LEU A 75 2.06 9.13 5.83
N GLY A 76 2.58 7.91 5.68
CA GLY A 76 1.86 6.80 5.01
C GLY A 76 0.81 6.15 5.88
N GLY A 77 1.01 6.16 7.19
CA GLY A 77 0.10 5.61 8.16
C GLY A 77 0.32 6.11 9.58
N LEU A 78 -0.61 5.76 10.45
CA LEU A 78 -0.54 5.96 11.89
C LEU A 78 -0.87 4.64 12.60
N VAL A 79 -0.18 4.33 13.69
CA VAL A 79 -0.53 3.23 14.61
C VAL A 79 -1.13 3.81 15.90
N LEU A 80 -2.27 3.25 16.31
CA LEU A 80 -2.96 3.60 17.55
C LEU A 80 -2.58 2.65 18.67
N PHE A 81 -2.37 3.20 19.86
CA PHE A 81 -2.14 2.46 21.10
C PHE A 81 -3.26 2.69 22.11
N GLY A 82 -3.20 2.06 23.28
CA GLY A 82 -4.28 2.07 24.27
C GLY A 82 -4.75 3.48 24.65
N ARG A 83 -3.82 4.44 24.77
CA ARG A 83 -4.13 5.87 24.99
C ARG A 83 -5.13 6.43 23.98
N ASP A 84 -4.99 6.05 22.71
CA ASP A 84 -5.81 6.59 21.63
C ASP A 84 -7.22 6.00 21.64
N PHE A 85 -7.38 4.78 22.15
CA PHE A 85 -8.68 4.10 22.30
C PHE A 85 -9.48 4.57 23.53
N GLN A 86 -8.83 5.24 24.49
CA GLN A 86 -9.47 5.84 25.67
C GLN A 86 -10.23 7.14 25.35
N ALA A 87 -10.11 7.67 24.14
CA ALA A 87 -10.70 8.94 23.73
C ALA A 87 -12.22 8.84 23.49
N GLY A 88 -12.99 8.77 24.59
CA GLY A 88 -14.45 8.87 24.55
C GLY A 88 -15.14 7.63 23.99
N SER A 89 -16.14 7.82 23.13
CA SER A 89 -16.88 6.71 22.51
C SER A 89 -16.23 6.23 21.20
N ALA A 90 -16.68 5.07 20.71
CA ALA A 90 -16.30 4.53 19.40
C ALA A 90 -16.56 5.54 18.27
N GLU A 91 -17.63 6.34 18.34
CA GLU A 91 -17.93 7.41 17.39
C GLU A 91 -16.92 8.56 17.48
N THR A 92 -16.51 8.95 18.70
CA THR A 92 -15.49 9.98 18.91
C THR A 92 -14.13 9.54 18.38
N LEU A 93 -13.75 8.28 18.62
CA LEU A 93 -12.55 7.68 18.04
C LEU A 93 -12.61 7.70 16.51
N LYS A 94 -13.75 7.30 15.93
CA LYS A 94 -13.96 7.34 14.48
C LYS A 94 -13.81 8.74 13.92
N GLN A 95 -14.44 9.75 14.53
CA GLN A 95 -14.32 11.15 14.11
C GLN A 95 -12.88 11.67 14.22
N THR A 96 -12.13 11.20 15.21
CA THR A 96 -10.72 11.54 15.39
C THR A 96 -9.88 10.99 14.24
N ILE A 97 -10.06 9.71 13.90
CA ILE A 97 -9.40 9.04 12.77
C ILE A 97 -9.80 9.67 11.43
N ASP A 98 -11.09 9.99 11.23
CA ASP A 98 -11.56 10.70 10.02
C ASP A 98 -10.84 12.06 9.87
N GLY A 99 -10.56 12.73 11.00
CA GLY A 99 -9.77 13.95 11.02
C GLY A 99 -8.29 13.76 10.63
N TYR A 100 -7.68 12.62 10.95
CA TYR A 100 -6.34 12.27 10.46
C TYR A 100 -6.37 12.01 8.95
N GLN A 101 -7.37 11.26 8.48
CA GLN A 101 -7.55 10.99 7.05
C GLN A 101 -7.75 12.28 6.24
N ALA A 102 -8.52 13.24 6.77
CA ALA A 102 -8.75 14.52 6.11
C ALA A 102 -7.49 15.41 6.00
N ALA A 103 -6.49 15.19 6.87
CA ALA A 103 -5.21 15.89 6.80
C ALA A 103 -4.24 15.26 5.78
N ALA A 104 -4.51 14.02 5.35
CA ALA A 104 -3.61 13.26 4.50
C ALA A 104 -3.87 13.50 3.01
N LYS A 105 -2.80 13.71 2.24
CA LYS A 105 -2.88 13.83 0.77
C LYS A 105 -3.09 12.48 0.08
N VAL A 106 -2.46 11.44 0.61
CA VAL A 106 -2.70 10.03 0.27
C VAL A 106 -3.35 9.40 1.49
N PRO A 107 -4.49 8.69 1.37
CA PRO A 107 -5.18 8.08 2.50
C PRO A 107 -4.24 7.25 3.38
N LEU A 108 -4.38 7.36 4.70
CA LEU A 108 -3.53 6.70 5.69
C LEU A 108 -3.91 5.23 5.85
N LEU A 109 -2.87 4.39 6.02
CA LEU A 109 -3.04 3.11 6.72
C LEU A 109 -3.15 3.42 8.21
N ILE A 110 -4.29 3.08 8.81
CA ILE A 110 -4.57 3.29 10.23
C ILE A 110 -4.48 1.93 10.91
N ALA A 111 -3.40 1.74 11.66
CA ALA A 111 -2.98 0.48 12.25
C ALA A 111 -3.24 0.40 13.77
N THR A 112 -3.23 -0.80 14.32
CA THR A 112 -3.24 -1.07 15.77
C THR A 112 -2.79 -2.51 16.05
N ASP A 113 -2.40 -2.80 17.30
CA ASP A 113 -2.20 -4.16 17.80
C ASP A 113 -3.45 -4.68 18.49
N GLN A 114 -4.34 -5.31 17.73
CA GLN A 114 -5.53 -5.95 18.27
C GLN A 114 -5.43 -7.47 18.08
N GLU A 115 -4.68 -8.12 18.97
CA GLU A 115 -4.43 -9.57 18.97
C GLU A 115 -5.53 -10.32 19.73
N GLY A 116 -6.07 -9.70 20.78
CA GLY A 116 -6.89 -10.35 21.79
C GLY A 116 -6.07 -10.74 23.02
N GLY A 117 -6.74 -11.04 24.13
CA GLY A 117 -6.07 -11.36 25.40
C GLY A 117 -5.27 -10.18 25.94
N THR A 118 -4.00 -10.40 26.25
CA THR A 118 -3.13 -9.40 26.90
C THR A 118 -2.75 -8.22 26.00
N VAL A 119 -2.92 -8.34 24.67
CA VAL A 119 -2.68 -7.27 23.70
C VAL A 119 -3.97 -6.96 22.94
N SER A 120 -4.77 -6.06 23.51
CA SER A 120 -6.08 -5.68 22.99
C SER A 120 -6.35 -4.19 23.21
N ARG A 121 -6.12 -3.35 22.18
CA ARG A 121 -6.41 -1.90 22.26
C ARG A 121 -7.89 -1.58 22.34
N LEU A 122 -8.76 -2.39 21.73
CA LEU A 122 -10.21 -2.25 21.86
C LEU A 122 -10.63 -2.46 23.32
N SER A 123 -9.99 -3.35 24.07
CA SER A 123 -10.28 -3.53 25.50
C SER A 123 -9.94 -2.29 26.34
N ASP A 124 -9.04 -1.43 25.87
CA ASP A 124 -8.74 -0.14 26.50
C ASP A 124 -9.83 0.91 26.27
N SER A 125 -10.78 0.66 25.36
CA SER A 125 -11.82 1.61 25.01
C SER A 125 -13.04 1.52 25.92
N PRO A 126 -13.54 2.65 26.46
CA PRO A 126 -14.78 2.68 27.23
C PRO A 126 -15.99 2.10 26.48
N SER A 127 -16.05 2.24 25.15
CA SER A 127 -17.13 1.69 24.32
C SER A 127 -17.12 0.18 24.19
N TYR A 128 -15.97 -0.45 24.42
CA TYR A 128 -15.79 -1.89 24.25
C TYR A 128 -15.40 -2.60 25.56
N GLN A 129 -15.41 -1.90 26.70
CA GLN A 129 -15.03 -2.45 28.02
C GLN A 129 -15.87 -3.68 28.45
N ASN A 130 -17.09 -3.82 27.91
CA ASN A 130 -17.97 -4.97 28.16
C ASN A 130 -17.94 -6.03 27.04
N THR A 131 -17.07 -5.86 26.05
CA THR A 131 -16.85 -6.82 24.96
C THR A 131 -15.61 -7.64 25.29
N ASN A 132 -15.76 -8.96 25.35
CA ASN A 132 -14.63 -9.85 25.55
C ASN A 132 -13.88 -10.06 24.22
N PHE A 133 -12.59 -9.74 24.20
CA PHE A 133 -11.67 -10.07 23.12
C PHE A 133 -10.66 -11.10 23.63
N PRO A 134 -11.02 -12.40 23.65
CA PRO A 134 -10.18 -13.45 24.21
C PRO A 134 -8.86 -13.59 23.44
N SER A 135 -7.85 -14.17 24.10
CA SER A 135 -6.65 -14.60 23.37
C SER A 135 -7.01 -15.68 22.33
N PRO A 136 -6.16 -15.91 21.31
CA PRO A 136 -6.37 -17.02 20.38
C PRO A 136 -6.48 -18.39 21.08
N GLN A 137 -5.76 -18.58 22.20
CA GLN A 137 -5.84 -19.78 23.04
C GLN A 137 -7.21 -19.90 23.70
N ASP A 138 -7.64 -18.87 24.43
CA ASP A 138 -8.93 -18.89 25.14
C ASP A 138 -10.11 -19.05 24.16
N ALA A 139 -10.04 -18.38 23.01
CA ALA A 139 -11.05 -18.52 21.96
C ALA A 139 -11.15 -19.97 21.47
N TYR A 140 -10.00 -20.62 21.25
CA TYR A 140 -9.94 -22.00 20.80
C TYR A 140 -10.40 -22.98 21.89
N GLU A 141 -10.04 -22.75 23.15
CA GLU A 141 -10.50 -23.57 24.27
C GLU A 141 -12.02 -23.47 24.48
N ALA A 142 -12.58 -22.27 24.31
CA ALA A 142 -14.01 -22.04 24.49
C ALA A 142 -14.89 -22.71 23.40
N GLY A 143 -14.39 -22.89 22.17
CA GLY A 143 -15.23 -23.39 21.08
C GLY A 143 -14.51 -23.80 19.80
N GLY A 144 -13.24 -24.18 19.89
CA GLY A 144 -12.41 -24.59 18.76
C GLY A 144 -12.22 -23.49 17.71
N MET A 145 -11.88 -23.90 16.48
CA MET A 145 -11.69 -22.96 15.38
C MET A 145 -12.94 -22.12 15.06
N SER A 146 -14.15 -22.62 15.29
CA SER A 146 -15.37 -21.83 15.05
C SER A 146 -15.43 -20.58 15.93
N SER A 147 -15.04 -20.70 17.20
CA SER A 147 -14.95 -19.56 18.13
C SER A 147 -13.83 -18.61 17.71
N VAL A 148 -12.65 -19.13 17.34
CA VAL A 148 -11.53 -18.32 16.82
C VAL A 148 -11.94 -17.48 15.60
N LEU A 149 -12.58 -18.09 14.60
CA LEU A 149 -12.99 -17.38 13.39
C LEU A 149 -14.10 -16.36 13.65
N TYR A 150 -15.01 -16.69 14.58
CA TYR A 150 -16.01 -15.73 15.05
C TYR A 150 -15.35 -14.50 15.68
N GLN A 151 -14.38 -14.70 16.57
CA GLN A 151 -13.65 -13.60 17.23
C GLN A 151 -12.84 -12.77 16.23
N ALA A 152 -12.10 -13.42 15.33
CA ALA A 152 -11.36 -12.73 14.27
C ALA A 152 -12.26 -11.82 13.42
N LYS A 153 -13.46 -12.31 13.06
CA LYS A 153 -14.47 -11.52 12.35
C LYS A 153 -14.98 -10.35 13.18
N LEU A 154 -15.41 -10.60 14.41
CA LEU A 154 -15.96 -9.58 15.31
C LEU A 154 -14.94 -8.45 15.56
N THR A 155 -13.70 -8.82 15.86
CA THR A 155 -12.60 -7.88 16.05
C THR A 155 -12.36 -7.04 14.80
N ALA A 156 -12.26 -7.65 13.61
CA ALA A 156 -12.06 -6.90 12.38
C ALA A 156 -13.23 -5.95 12.06
N GLN A 157 -14.47 -6.34 12.37
CA GLN A 157 -15.64 -5.47 12.23
C GLN A 157 -15.60 -4.27 13.20
N ALA A 158 -15.22 -4.50 14.46
CA ALA A 158 -15.08 -3.44 15.45
C ALA A 158 -13.97 -2.44 15.06
N LEU A 159 -12.82 -2.93 14.60
CA LEU A 159 -11.74 -2.09 14.07
C LEU A 159 -12.20 -1.27 12.87
N LYS A 160 -12.86 -1.91 11.91
CA LYS A 160 -13.36 -1.24 10.71
C LYS A 160 -14.35 -0.12 11.06
N TYR A 161 -15.24 -0.36 12.03
CA TYR A 161 -16.22 0.62 12.48
C TYR A 161 -15.57 1.91 12.98
N VAL A 162 -14.54 1.79 13.82
CA VAL A 162 -13.82 2.95 14.35
C VAL A 162 -12.85 3.57 13.34
N GLY A 163 -12.71 3.01 12.14
CA GLY A 163 -11.86 3.55 11.07
C GLY A 163 -10.44 3.00 11.01
N VAL A 164 -10.11 2.02 11.88
CA VAL A 164 -8.87 1.24 11.75
C VAL A 164 -9.01 0.33 10.52
N ASN A 165 -8.00 0.34 9.66
CA ASN A 165 -8.02 -0.38 8.39
C ASN A 165 -6.85 -1.35 8.22
N TRP A 166 -5.94 -1.43 9.19
CA TRP A 166 -4.85 -2.39 9.23
C TRP A 166 -4.70 -2.91 10.66
N ASN A 167 -4.60 -4.22 10.85
CA ASN A 167 -4.37 -4.83 12.16
C ASN A 167 -3.01 -5.54 12.15
N PHE A 168 -2.21 -5.31 13.18
CA PHE A 168 -0.98 -6.02 13.43
C PHE A 168 -1.27 -7.35 14.14
N ALA A 169 -2.07 -8.20 13.48
CA ALA A 169 -2.46 -9.53 13.91
C ALA A 169 -2.88 -10.36 12.67
N PRO A 170 -2.86 -11.70 12.72
CA PRO A 170 -2.60 -12.55 13.88
C PRO A 170 -1.10 -12.77 14.19
N ILE A 171 -0.82 -13.22 15.41
CA ILE A 171 0.49 -13.76 15.80
C ILE A 171 0.72 -15.09 15.08
N ALA A 172 1.84 -15.18 14.38
CA ALA A 172 2.32 -16.39 13.68
C ALA A 172 3.43 -17.11 14.47
N ASP A 173 3.90 -16.52 15.58
CA ASP A 173 4.87 -17.13 16.48
C ASP A 173 4.32 -18.41 17.13
N VAL A 174 5.22 -19.36 17.41
CA VAL A 174 4.92 -20.59 18.12
C VAL A 174 5.82 -20.67 19.34
N ALA A 175 5.22 -20.81 20.52
CA ALA A 175 5.92 -21.01 21.77
C ALA A 175 5.50 -22.34 22.38
N THR A 176 6.47 -23.21 22.67
CA THR A 176 6.22 -24.56 23.20
C THR A 176 6.21 -24.62 24.73
N SER A 177 6.50 -23.52 25.42
CA SER A 177 6.52 -23.43 26.87
C SER A 177 5.86 -22.15 27.36
N SER A 178 5.08 -22.24 28.44
CA SER A 178 4.42 -21.10 29.07
C SER A 178 5.38 -20.09 29.72
N SER A 179 6.65 -20.45 29.89
CA SER A 179 7.68 -19.50 30.33
C SER A 179 8.26 -18.65 29.19
N ASN A 180 7.97 -18.98 27.93
CA ASN A 180 8.42 -18.17 26.79
C ASN A 180 7.64 -16.85 26.79
N TYR A 181 8.36 -15.74 26.58
CA TYR A 181 7.80 -14.38 26.58
C TYR A 181 6.53 -14.23 25.73
N ILE A 182 6.51 -14.84 24.54
CA ILE A 182 5.41 -14.66 23.58
C ILE A 182 4.21 -15.59 23.86
N TYR A 183 4.32 -16.56 24.78
CA TYR A 183 3.39 -17.70 24.88
C TYR A 183 1.92 -17.29 24.95
N ASP A 184 1.56 -16.41 25.88
CA ASP A 184 0.16 -15.98 26.11
C ASP A 184 -0.47 -15.25 24.92
N ARG A 185 0.35 -14.76 23.97
CA ARG A 185 -0.09 -14.08 22.74
C ARG A 185 -0.26 -15.04 21.56
N THR A 186 0.36 -16.22 21.62
CA THR A 186 0.31 -17.20 20.53
C THR A 186 -1.01 -17.98 20.49
N PHE A 187 -1.19 -18.77 19.44
CA PHE A 187 -2.28 -19.76 19.35
C PHE A 187 -2.12 -20.95 20.31
N GLY A 188 -0.96 -21.12 20.95
CA GLY A 188 -0.71 -22.19 21.93
C GLY A 188 -0.75 -23.61 21.35
N LYS A 189 -0.55 -23.74 20.03
CA LYS A 189 -0.48 -25.03 19.32
C LYS A 189 0.85 -25.20 18.61
N ASP A 190 1.12 -26.40 18.11
CA ASP A 190 2.35 -26.67 17.38
C ASP A 190 2.45 -25.89 16.05
N TYR A 191 3.59 -25.99 15.37
CA TYR A 191 3.84 -25.28 14.11
C TYR A 191 2.84 -25.61 12.99
N GLN A 192 2.40 -26.87 12.89
CA GLN A 192 1.48 -27.27 11.83
C GLN A 192 0.06 -26.79 12.13
N GLN A 193 -0.39 -26.96 13.37
CA GLN A 193 -1.69 -26.47 13.83
C GLN A 193 -1.77 -24.93 13.75
N THR A 194 -0.69 -24.23 14.09
CA THR A 194 -0.61 -22.77 13.95
C THR A 194 -0.64 -22.36 12.48
N ALA A 195 0.06 -23.06 11.59
CA ALA A 195 -0.04 -22.81 10.15
C ALA A 195 -1.47 -22.99 9.62
N ASP A 196 -2.19 -24.02 10.07
CA ASP A 196 -3.58 -24.25 9.65
C ASP A 196 -4.57 -23.27 10.28
N TYR A 197 -4.28 -22.75 11.48
CA TYR A 197 -4.97 -21.60 12.08
C TYR A 197 -4.78 -20.34 11.23
N ILE A 198 -3.53 -20.00 10.86
CA ILE A 198 -3.21 -18.81 10.07
C ILE A 198 -3.93 -18.81 8.71
N LYS A 199 -3.95 -19.95 8.00
CA LYS A 199 -4.65 -20.10 6.71
C LYS A 199 -6.12 -19.74 6.79
N GLN A 200 -6.76 -19.96 7.94
CA GLN A 200 -8.18 -19.72 8.13
C GLN A 200 -8.47 -18.31 8.66
N VAL A 201 -7.67 -17.82 9.59
CA VAL A 201 -7.89 -16.52 10.26
C VAL A 201 -7.59 -15.34 9.34
N VAL A 202 -6.50 -15.39 8.56
CA VAL A 202 -6.09 -14.29 7.68
C VAL A 202 -7.21 -13.89 6.70
N PRO A 203 -7.83 -14.81 5.92
CA PRO A 203 -8.92 -14.45 5.03
C PRO A 203 -10.14 -13.88 5.76
N VAL A 204 -10.48 -14.39 6.94
CA VAL A 204 -11.65 -13.92 7.71
C VAL A 204 -11.49 -12.46 8.12
N MET A 205 -10.31 -12.08 8.62
CA MET A 205 -10.00 -10.68 8.98
C MET A 205 -10.06 -9.78 7.74
N GLN A 206 -9.37 -10.18 6.66
CA GLN A 206 -9.25 -9.38 5.44
C GLN A 206 -10.60 -9.19 4.72
N GLN A 207 -11.50 -10.17 4.78
CA GLN A 207 -12.86 -10.06 4.22
C GLN A 207 -13.71 -8.98 4.90
N GLN A 208 -13.36 -8.54 6.12
CA GLN A 208 -14.04 -7.41 6.77
C GLN A 208 -13.46 -6.04 6.35
N GLY A 209 -12.51 -6.01 5.42
CA GLY A 209 -11.89 -4.79 4.91
C GLY A 209 -10.87 -4.16 5.87
N VAL A 210 -10.20 -4.99 6.68
CA VAL A 210 -9.07 -4.66 7.54
C VAL A 210 -7.89 -5.54 7.16
N GLY A 211 -6.74 -4.94 6.85
CA GLY A 211 -5.54 -5.69 6.48
C GLY A 211 -5.03 -6.54 7.65
N ALA A 212 -4.54 -7.75 7.38
CA ALA A 212 -3.92 -8.60 8.39
C ALA A 212 -2.39 -8.55 8.28
N THR A 213 -1.69 -8.71 9.40
CA THR A 213 -0.22 -8.71 9.45
C THR A 213 0.27 -9.86 10.29
N LEU A 214 1.02 -10.78 9.69
CA LEU A 214 1.68 -11.83 10.48
C LEU A 214 2.84 -11.23 11.24
N LYS A 215 2.95 -11.60 12.52
CA LYS A 215 4.10 -11.22 13.32
C LYS A 215 4.48 -12.29 14.34
N HIS A 216 5.75 -12.38 14.74
CA HIS A 216 6.84 -11.49 14.33
C HIS A 216 7.87 -12.26 13.52
N PHE A 217 7.99 -11.96 12.23
CA PHE A 217 8.90 -12.68 11.34
C PHE A 217 10.34 -12.51 11.79
N PRO A 218 11.17 -13.58 11.82
CA PRO A 218 10.91 -14.93 11.30
C PRO A 218 10.40 -15.95 12.34
N GLY A 219 9.88 -15.49 13.47
CA GLY A 219 9.37 -16.30 14.57
C GLY A 219 10.16 -16.08 15.86
N TYR A 220 9.48 -15.72 16.95
CA TYR A 220 10.09 -15.58 18.28
C TYR A 220 10.59 -16.92 18.84
N GLY A 221 9.85 -18.01 18.65
CA GLY A 221 10.19 -19.30 19.25
C GLY A 221 10.36 -19.18 20.77
N SER A 222 11.56 -19.52 21.26
CA SER A 222 11.98 -19.37 22.67
C SER A 222 12.84 -18.12 22.92
N ALA A 223 12.89 -17.18 21.99
CA ALA A 223 13.67 -15.96 22.12
C ALA A 223 13.12 -15.05 23.24
N GLY A 224 14.00 -14.25 23.84
CA GLY A 224 13.66 -13.28 24.88
C GLY A 224 12.95 -12.03 24.34
N ASP A 225 12.51 -11.17 25.25
CA ASP A 225 11.81 -9.92 24.95
C ASP A 225 12.73 -8.88 24.26
N THR A 226 12.38 -8.48 23.03
CA THR A 226 13.16 -7.47 22.29
C THR A 226 12.85 -6.02 22.67
N HIS A 227 11.80 -5.77 23.45
CA HIS A 227 11.52 -4.43 23.99
C HIS A 227 12.60 -3.99 24.98
N THR A 228 13.12 -4.93 25.77
CA THR A 228 14.06 -4.66 26.86
C THR A 228 15.52 -4.95 26.50
N GLY A 229 15.80 -5.82 25.53
CA GLY A 229 17.17 -6.11 25.10
C GLY A 229 17.29 -7.02 23.89
N PHE A 230 18.52 -7.44 23.58
CA PHE A 230 18.74 -8.35 22.45
C PHE A 230 18.20 -9.75 22.71
N ALA A 231 17.53 -10.28 21.70
CA ALA A 231 17.22 -11.70 21.61
C ALA A 231 17.88 -12.29 20.37
N LYS A 232 18.35 -13.53 20.47
CA LYS A 232 19.03 -14.24 19.39
C LYS A 232 18.61 -15.70 19.36
N THR A 233 18.69 -16.28 18.18
CA THR A 233 18.52 -17.72 17.97
C THR A 233 19.64 -18.26 17.09
N SER A 234 20.12 -19.45 17.43
CA SER A 234 21.13 -20.19 16.67
C SER A 234 20.53 -21.35 15.86
N THR A 235 19.20 -21.47 15.83
CA THR A 235 18.49 -22.54 15.11
C THR A 235 18.89 -22.54 13.63
N PRO A 236 19.36 -23.68 13.08
CA PRO A 236 19.73 -23.76 11.67
C PRO A 236 18.56 -23.44 10.73
N TYR A 237 18.85 -22.83 9.57
CA TYR A 237 17.82 -22.47 8.59
C TYR A 237 16.93 -23.66 8.18
N ALA A 238 17.50 -24.85 8.01
CA ALA A 238 16.74 -26.04 7.62
C ALA A 238 15.71 -26.47 8.67
N GLU A 239 15.93 -26.14 9.95
CA GLU A 239 14.95 -26.35 11.01
C GLU A 239 13.92 -25.23 11.04
N LEU A 240 14.35 -23.97 10.98
CA LEU A 240 13.46 -22.80 10.90
C LEU A 240 12.44 -22.95 9.76
N ALA A 241 12.90 -23.41 8.59
CA ALA A 241 12.06 -23.64 7.42
C ALA A 241 10.96 -24.69 7.65
N LYS A 242 11.19 -25.67 8.53
CA LYS A 242 10.22 -26.73 8.89
C LYS A 242 9.36 -26.36 10.10
N LYS A 243 9.75 -25.32 10.84
CA LYS A 243 9.17 -24.91 12.12
C LYS A 243 8.70 -23.46 12.02
N ASP A 244 9.50 -22.51 12.49
CA ASP A 244 9.12 -21.11 12.71
C ASP A 244 8.66 -20.39 11.43
N LEU A 245 9.18 -20.75 10.25
CA LEU A 245 8.75 -20.19 8.97
C LEU A 245 7.46 -20.81 8.41
N LEU A 246 7.00 -21.94 8.96
CA LEU A 246 5.83 -22.67 8.46
C LEU A 246 4.53 -21.85 8.59
N PRO A 247 4.21 -21.21 9.73
CA PRO A 247 3.05 -20.33 9.84
C PRO A 247 3.12 -19.11 8.89
N PHE A 248 4.31 -18.53 8.68
CA PHE A 248 4.47 -17.42 7.74
C PHE A 248 4.23 -17.85 6.30
N LYS A 249 4.80 -18.98 5.88
CA LYS A 249 4.56 -19.54 4.55
C LYS A 249 3.06 -19.82 4.32
N ALA A 250 2.39 -20.34 5.34
CA ALA A 250 0.96 -20.61 5.30
C ALA A 250 0.12 -19.33 5.13
N GLY A 251 0.46 -18.23 5.80
CA GLY A 251 -0.24 -16.97 5.61
C GLY A 251 0.13 -16.23 4.31
N ILE A 252 1.35 -16.40 3.80
CA ILE A 252 1.73 -15.95 2.45
C ILE A 252 0.84 -16.65 1.40
N ASP A 253 0.71 -17.98 1.51
CA ASP A 253 -0.16 -18.78 0.63
C ASP A 253 -1.65 -18.38 0.75
N ALA A 254 -2.07 -17.91 1.93
CA ALA A 254 -3.42 -17.39 2.18
C ALA A 254 -3.61 -15.92 1.74
N GLY A 255 -2.56 -15.26 1.24
CA GLY A 255 -2.61 -13.88 0.74
C GLY A 255 -2.64 -12.82 1.84
N VAL A 256 -1.82 -12.98 2.88
CA VAL A 256 -1.69 -11.98 3.96
C VAL A 256 -1.17 -10.64 3.45
N ASP A 257 -1.75 -9.55 3.97
CA ASP A 257 -1.47 -8.18 3.55
C ASP A 257 -0.11 -7.65 3.99
N GLY A 258 0.26 -7.92 5.25
CA GLY A 258 1.49 -7.46 5.87
C GLY A 258 2.29 -8.59 6.53
N ILE A 259 3.59 -8.40 6.66
CA ILE A 259 4.45 -9.17 7.56
C ILE A 259 5.32 -8.19 8.35
N MET A 260 5.24 -8.27 9.67
CA MET A 260 6.06 -7.47 10.58
C MET A 260 7.32 -8.23 10.98
N VAL A 261 8.48 -7.59 10.87
CA VAL A 261 9.79 -8.20 11.12
C VAL A 261 10.36 -7.73 12.46
N THR A 262 10.66 -8.66 13.35
CA THR A 262 11.19 -8.35 14.68
C THR A 262 12.70 -8.12 14.70
N HIS A 263 13.22 -7.80 15.88
CA HIS A 263 14.61 -7.41 16.12
C HIS A 263 15.47 -8.56 16.69
N ILE A 264 15.07 -9.81 16.42
CA ILE A 264 15.83 -11.01 16.81
C ILE A 264 17.01 -11.20 15.86
N VAL A 265 18.19 -11.53 16.39
CA VAL A 265 19.35 -11.94 15.57
C VAL A 265 19.25 -13.42 15.22
N MET A 266 19.22 -13.71 13.92
CA MET A 266 19.10 -15.07 13.38
C MET A 266 20.47 -15.62 12.99
N GLN A 267 21.25 -16.10 13.97
CA GLN A 267 22.69 -16.35 13.78
C GLN A 267 23.03 -17.30 12.62
N ALA A 268 22.15 -18.26 12.31
CA ALA A 268 22.34 -19.19 11.21
C ALA A 268 22.09 -18.58 9.81
N ILE A 269 21.53 -17.35 9.74
CA ILE A 269 21.21 -16.63 8.50
C ILE A 269 22.05 -15.35 8.42
N ASP A 270 22.02 -14.56 9.49
CA ASP A 270 22.79 -13.34 9.69
C ASP A 270 23.15 -13.21 11.17
N ASP A 271 24.44 -13.36 11.48
CA ASP A 271 24.97 -13.29 12.84
C ASP A 271 25.28 -11.86 13.29
N THR A 272 25.14 -10.89 12.38
CA THR A 272 25.46 -9.49 12.62
C THR A 272 24.19 -8.69 12.83
N TYR A 273 23.26 -8.75 11.89
CA TYR A 273 22.09 -7.88 11.91
C TYR A 273 20.85 -8.55 12.52
N PRO A 274 20.08 -7.82 13.36
CA PRO A 274 18.70 -8.20 13.68
C PRO A 274 17.88 -8.44 12.40
N ALA A 275 16.87 -9.31 12.48
CA ALA A 275 16.06 -9.70 11.33
C ALA A 275 15.48 -8.49 10.57
N SER A 276 14.95 -7.49 11.27
CA SER A 276 14.42 -6.25 10.69
C SER A 276 15.46 -5.31 10.06
N LEU A 277 16.75 -5.63 10.17
CA LEU A 277 17.85 -4.86 9.59
C LEU A 277 18.73 -5.72 8.67
N SER A 278 18.35 -6.98 8.46
CA SER A 278 19.14 -7.94 7.71
C SER A 278 18.60 -8.13 6.30
N HIS A 279 19.37 -7.70 5.31
CA HIS A 279 19.08 -7.98 3.89
C HIS A 279 19.00 -9.48 3.61
N LYS A 280 19.80 -10.30 4.31
CA LYS A 280 19.77 -11.77 4.16
C LYS A 280 18.45 -12.36 4.63
N VAL A 281 17.87 -11.83 5.71
CA VAL A 281 16.59 -12.28 6.25
C VAL A 281 15.43 -11.73 5.41
N ILE A 282 15.36 -10.41 5.22
CA ILE A 282 14.23 -9.76 4.55
C ILE A 282 14.23 -10.07 3.05
N THR A 283 15.27 -9.63 2.34
CA THR A 283 15.33 -9.85 0.89
C THR A 283 15.64 -11.32 0.58
N GLY A 284 16.64 -11.90 1.24
CA GLY A 284 17.11 -13.26 0.95
C GLY A 284 16.12 -14.37 1.33
N VAL A 285 15.44 -14.26 2.48
CA VAL A 285 14.46 -15.28 2.91
C VAL A 285 13.04 -14.86 2.57
N LEU A 286 12.57 -13.71 3.07
CA LEU A 286 11.15 -13.36 2.98
C LEU A 286 10.72 -13.04 1.54
N ARG A 287 11.44 -12.17 0.83
CA ARG A 287 11.14 -11.84 -0.57
C ARG A 287 11.47 -12.96 -1.54
N GLN A 288 12.69 -13.51 -1.48
CA GLN A 288 13.18 -14.45 -2.49
C GLN A 288 12.76 -15.90 -2.24
N LYS A 289 13.04 -16.47 -1.06
CA LYS A 289 12.78 -17.89 -0.78
C LYS A 289 11.31 -18.17 -0.49
N LEU A 290 10.65 -17.31 0.28
CA LEU A 290 9.22 -17.45 0.60
C LEU A 290 8.31 -16.77 -0.44
N GLY A 291 8.87 -15.92 -1.31
CA GLY A 291 8.14 -15.32 -2.43
C GLY A 291 7.16 -14.22 -2.02
N TYR A 292 7.27 -13.65 -0.82
CA TYR A 292 6.31 -12.68 -0.32
C TYR A 292 6.31 -11.38 -1.14
N GLN A 293 5.13 -10.93 -1.58
CA GLN A 293 4.95 -9.72 -2.41
C GLN A 293 4.10 -8.62 -1.73
N GLY A 294 3.66 -8.84 -0.48
CA GLY A 294 2.91 -7.84 0.29
C GLY A 294 3.80 -6.84 1.02
N VAL A 295 3.24 -6.10 1.97
CA VAL A 295 3.96 -5.07 2.73
C VAL A 295 4.84 -5.72 3.80
N ILE A 296 6.14 -5.45 3.78
CA ILE A 296 7.06 -5.76 4.87
C ILE A 296 7.21 -4.51 5.72
N ILE A 297 6.97 -4.63 7.01
CA ILE A 297 7.10 -3.53 7.97
C ILE A 297 8.01 -3.94 9.12
N THR A 298 8.81 -3.01 9.62
CA THR A 298 9.59 -3.25 10.85
C THR A 298 8.66 -3.38 12.06
N ASP A 299 9.10 -4.12 13.09
CA ASP A 299 8.65 -3.85 14.46
C ASP A 299 9.16 -2.47 14.92
N GLY A 300 8.73 -2.00 16.08
CA GLY A 300 8.98 -0.62 16.55
C GLY A 300 10.47 -0.25 16.59
N LEU A 301 10.91 0.70 15.76
CA LEU A 301 12.34 1.08 15.68
C LEU A 301 12.86 1.78 16.95
N GLU A 302 11.98 2.19 17.85
CA GLU A 302 12.27 2.70 19.18
C GLU A 302 12.61 1.61 20.22
N MET A 303 12.38 0.34 19.90
CA MET A 303 12.58 -0.78 20.82
C MET A 303 14.03 -0.92 21.29
N GLY A 304 14.20 -1.44 22.52
CA GLY A 304 15.47 -1.53 23.22
C GLY A 304 16.57 -2.26 22.44
N ALA A 305 16.24 -3.39 21.79
CA ALA A 305 17.18 -4.14 20.96
C ALA A 305 17.83 -3.28 19.86
N ILE A 306 17.02 -2.49 19.16
CA ILE A 306 17.47 -1.63 18.06
C ILE A 306 18.27 -0.44 18.59
N GLY A 307 17.82 0.17 19.67
CA GLY A 307 18.57 1.24 20.34
C GLY A 307 19.97 0.78 20.80
N GLN A 308 20.07 -0.44 21.36
CA GLN A 308 21.34 -1.04 21.75
C GLN A 308 22.23 -1.36 20.54
N PHE A 309 21.65 -1.92 19.46
CA PHE A 309 22.36 -2.22 18.22
C PHE A 309 22.95 -0.96 17.58
N LYS A 310 22.13 0.09 17.44
CA LYS A 310 22.55 1.36 16.89
C LYS A 310 23.79 1.91 17.60
N ARG A 311 23.80 1.86 18.95
CA ARG A 311 24.94 2.32 19.77
C ARG A 311 26.16 1.42 19.63
N ALA A 312 25.98 0.11 19.74
CA ALA A 312 27.08 -0.86 19.70
C ALA A 312 27.83 -0.83 18.36
N HIS A 313 27.12 -0.57 17.25
CA HIS A 313 27.67 -0.59 15.90
C HIS A 313 27.88 0.81 15.29
N ASN A 314 27.68 1.89 16.08
CA ASN A 314 27.79 3.28 15.63
C ASN A 314 27.01 3.57 14.34
N ILE A 315 25.77 3.06 14.25
CA ILE A 315 24.91 3.23 13.08
C ILE A 315 24.28 4.62 13.12
N ALA A 316 24.48 5.41 12.05
CA ALA A 316 23.95 6.77 11.95
C ALA A 316 22.42 6.79 11.89
N SER A 317 21.84 5.95 11.04
CA SER A 317 20.39 5.88 10.77
C SER A 317 19.97 4.41 10.62
N ILE A 318 19.05 3.99 11.48
CA ILE A 318 18.50 2.63 11.51
C ILE A 318 17.42 2.47 10.44
N ASP A 319 16.65 3.52 10.22
CA ASP A 319 15.63 3.64 9.17
C ASP A 319 16.22 3.42 7.77
N VAL A 320 17.38 4.02 7.46
CA VAL A 320 18.09 3.74 6.20
C VAL A 320 18.50 2.28 6.09
N LEU A 321 18.99 1.68 7.19
CA LEU A 321 19.42 0.28 7.20
C LEU A 321 18.26 -0.70 7.02
N ALA A 322 17.09 -0.43 7.61
CA ALA A 322 15.87 -1.20 7.40
C ALA A 322 15.41 -1.15 5.92
N LEU A 323 15.40 0.04 5.31
CA LEU A 323 15.06 0.19 3.89
C LEU A 323 16.09 -0.50 2.97
N GLN A 324 17.37 -0.53 3.34
CA GLN A 324 18.41 -1.30 2.63
C GLN A 324 18.20 -2.81 2.76
N ALA A 325 17.70 -3.28 3.91
CA ALA A 325 17.38 -4.67 4.14
C ALA A 325 16.19 -5.14 3.29
N GLY A 326 15.24 -4.25 3.02
CA GLY A 326 14.12 -4.44 2.10
C GLY A 326 12.74 -4.26 2.74
N ASP A 327 12.66 -3.60 3.90
CA ASP A 327 11.38 -3.16 4.46
C ASP A 327 10.70 -2.14 3.54
N ASP A 328 9.37 -2.23 3.42
CA ASP A 328 8.58 -1.24 2.69
C ASP A 328 8.07 -0.12 3.61
N ALA A 329 7.87 -0.44 4.89
CA ALA A 329 7.40 0.50 5.89
C ALA A 329 8.21 0.44 7.18
N LEU A 330 8.28 1.58 7.85
CA LEU A 330 8.96 1.79 9.11
C LEU A 330 7.91 2.10 10.18
N LEU A 331 7.84 1.23 11.20
CA LEU A 331 7.13 1.53 12.44
C LEU A 331 8.06 2.36 13.32
N ALA A 332 7.84 3.67 13.40
CA ALA A 332 8.77 4.58 14.06
C ALA A 332 8.12 5.87 14.57
N GLU A 333 8.68 6.42 15.65
CA GLU A 333 8.24 7.70 16.23
C GLU A 333 8.99 8.93 15.68
N ASP A 334 10.26 8.80 15.28
CA ASP A 334 11.15 9.94 14.96
C ASP A 334 11.19 10.27 13.46
N TYR A 335 10.03 10.32 12.82
CA TYR A 335 9.90 10.67 11.39
C TYR A 335 10.50 12.05 11.07
N ALA A 336 10.48 12.99 12.01
CA ALA A 336 11.02 14.33 11.83
C ALA A 336 12.54 14.34 11.56
N THR A 337 13.29 13.42 12.18
CA THR A 337 14.73 13.27 11.97
C THR A 337 15.04 12.24 10.88
N GLN A 338 14.25 11.16 10.81
CA GLN A 338 14.49 10.03 9.90
C GLN A 338 14.18 10.38 8.44
N ILE A 339 13.13 11.16 8.14
CA ILE A 339 12.82 11.58 6.76
C ILE A 339 13.99 12.36 6.12
N PRO A 340 14.56 13.39 6.76
CA PRO A 340 15.79 14.04 6.27
C PRO A 340 16.98 13.09 6.11
N ALA A 341 17.14 12.12 7.01
CA ALA A 341 18.23 11.14 6.94
C ALA A 341 18.11 10.23 5.71
N ILE A 342 16.90 9.72 5.42
CA ILE A 342 16.62 8.95 4.20
C ILE A 342 16.87 9.78 2.95
N LYS A 343 16.41 11.05 2.94
CA LYS A 343 16.65 11.96 1.82
C LYS A 343 18.15 12.19 1.57
N ALA A 344 18.93 12.32 2.65
CA ALA A 344 20.38 12.42 2.58
C ALA A 344 21.02 11.12 2.06
N ALA A 345 20.55 9.95 2.50
CA ALA A 345 21.01 8.64 2.04
C ALA A 345 20.74 8.41 0.55
N ILE A 346 19.58 8.86 0.03
CA ILE A 346 19.28 8.82 -1.40
C ILE A 346 20.25 9.70 -2.18
N LYS A 347 20.49 10.95 -1.71
CA LYS A 347 21.46 11.86 -2.33
C LYS A 347 22.89 11.31 -2.31
N ALA A 348 23.23 10.54 -1.28
CA ALA A 348 24.52 9.86 -1.14
C ALA A 348 24.60 8.51 -1.87
N HIS A 349 23.55 8.09 -2.58
CA HIS A 349 23.44 6.79 -3.25
C HIS A 349 23.54 5.56 -2.32
N HIS A 350 23.28 5.74 -1.02
CA HIS A 350 23.13 4.63 -0.08
C HIS A 350 21.74 3.97 -0.18
N LEU A 351 20.75 4.69 -0.72
CA LEU A 351 19.43 4.20 -1.11
C LEU A 351 19.15 4.67 -2.55
N THR A 352 18.43 3.85 -3.32
CA THR A 352 17.99 4.22 -4.68
C THR A 352 16.55 4.71 -4.66
N THR A 353 16.21 5.62 -5.58
CA THR A 353 14.82 6.05 -5.76
C THR A 353 13.92 4.88 -6.17
N GLU A 354 14.45 3.92 -6.93
CA GLU A 354 13.73 2.71 -7.36
C GLU A 354 13.33 1.82 -6.17
N GLN A 355 14.20 1.69 -5.16
CA GLN A 355 13.86 0.98 -3.92
C GLN A 355 12.69 1.66 -3.20
N ILE A 356 12.72 2.99 -3.06
CA ILE A 356 11.63 3.76 -2.43
C ILE A 356 10.33 3.59 -3.21
N LYS A 357 10.37 3.70 -4.54
CA LYS A 357 9.19 3.53 -5.40
C LYS A 357 8.62 2.11 -5.34
N ALA A 358 9.46 1.09 -5.13
CA ALA A 358 8.99 -0.28 -4.95
C ALA A 358 8.23 -0.45 -3.62
N ALA A 359 8.76 0.13 -2.54
CA ALA A 359 8.09 0.17 -1.24
C ALA A 359 6.76 0.94 -1.30
N ASP A 360 6.77 2.14 -1.91
CA ASP A 360 5.56 2.94 -2.16
C ASP A 360 4.49 2.14 -2.92
N LEU A 361 4.91 1.33 -3.90
CA LEU A 361 3.99 0.52 -4.68
C LEU A 361 3.27 -0.53 -3.83
N HIS A 362 3.99 -1.24 -2.95
CA HIS A 362 3.37 -2.21 -2.04
C HIS A 362 2.37 -1.52 -1.10
N LEU A 363 2.72 -0.36 -0.56
CA LEU A 363 1.85 0.42 0.33
C LEU A 363 0.60 0.94 -0.39
N LEU A 364 0.75 1.48 -1.60
CA LEU A 364 -0.39 1.95 -2.40
C LEU A 364 -1.25 0.77 -2.89
N GLN A 365 -0.68 -0.39 -3.15
CA GLN A 365 -1.44 -1.61 -3.45
C GLN A 365 -2.28 -2.04 -2.25
N LEU A 366 -1.73 -2.01 -1.04
CA LEU A 366 -2.48 -2.30 0.18
C LEU A 366 -3.61 -1.29 0.38
N LYS A 367 -3.33 0.01 0.25
CA LYS A 367 -4.35 1.07 0.33
C LYS A 367 -5.47 0.88 -0.72
N ASN A 368 -5.11 0.48 -1.93
CA ASN A 368 -6.07 0.17 -2.98
C ASN A 368 -6.93 -1.05 -2.63
N LYS A 369 -6.31 -2.15 -2.17
CA LYS A 369 -7.00 -3.37 -1.74
C LYS A 369 -8.01 -3.09 -0.63
N LEU A 370 -7.67 -2.19 0.30
CA LEU A 370 -8.53 -1.77 1.41
C LEU A 370 -9.62 -0.76 1.01
N GLY A 371 -9.69 -0.38 -0.27
CA GLY A 371 -10.68 0.55 -0.81
C GLY A 371 -10.48 2.00 -0.35
N LEU A 372 -9.27 2.36 0.07
CA LEU A 372 -8.96 3.71 0.56
C LEU A 372 -8.76 4.71 -0.58
N LEU A 373 -8.28 4.24 -1.73
CA LEU A 373 -7.97 5.08 -2.89
C LEU A 373 -9.19 5.29 -3.78
N LYS A 374 -9.39 6.52 -4.26
CA LYS A 374 -10.49 6.86 -5.19
C LYS A 374 -9.98 6.86 -6.62
N ALA A 375 -10.70 6.22 -7.53
CA ALA A 375 -10.32 6.12 -8.94
C ALA A 375 -9.99 7.48 -9.58
N ASP A 376 -10.78 8.51 -9.24
CA ASP A 376 -10.64 9.90 -9.72
C ASP A 376 -9.25 10.51 -9.43
N ASP A 377 -8.59 10.08 -8.35
CA ASP A 377 -7.29 10.63 -7.92
C ASP A 377 -6.07 9.94 -8.55
N TYR A 378 -6.29 8.79 -9.20
CA TYR A 378 -5.23 7.88 -9.67
C TYR A 378 -5.30 7.57 -11.17
N ILE A 379 -6.50 7.43 -11.74
CA ILE A 379 -6.65 7.06 -13.15
C ILE A 379 -6.66 8.35 -13.99
N GLN A 380 -5.57 8.57 -14.71
CA GLN A 380 -5.48 9.71 -15.61
C GLN A 380 -6.42 9.55 -16.82
N PRO A 381 -7.23 10.56 -17.15
CA PRO A 381 -8.06 10.54 -18.35
C PRO A 381 -7.20 10.35 -19.61
N LYS A 382 -7.58 9.40 -20.46
CA LYS A 382 -6.94 9.10 -21.74
C LYS A 382 -7.94 9.15 -22.89
N LEU A 383 -7.49 9.74 -23.98
CA LEU A 383 -8.09 9.83 -25.29
C LEU A 383 -7.15 9.19 -26.33
N GLN A 384 -7.50 7.99 -26.79
CA GLN A 384 -6.72 7.22 -27.75
C GLN A 384 -7.36 7.31 -29.13
N LEU A 385 -6.59 7.74 -30.13
CA LEU A 385 -7.02 7.74 -31.53
C LEU A 385 -6.99 6.30 -32.06
N SER A 386 -8.13 5.79 -32.53
CA SER A 386 -8.21 4.46 -33.14
C SER A 386 -8.17 4.53 -34.67
N GLN A 387 -8.87 5.50 -35.27
CA GLN A 387 -8.92 5.69 -36.72
C GLN A 387 -8.91 7.17 -37.10
N TYR A 388 -8.31 7.47 -38.26
CA TYR A 388 -8.26 8.81 -38.80
C TYR A 388 -8.44 8.79 -40.32
N GLN A 389 -9.39 9.58 -40.83
CA GLN A 389 -9.68 9.68 -42.25
C GLN A 389 -9.71 11.15 -42.68
N LEU A 390 -8.87 11.49 -43.67
CA LEU A 390 -8.84 12.82 -44.28
C LEU A 390 -9.76 12.88 -45.51
N GLN A 391 -10.55 13.93 -45.60
CA GLN A 391 -11.41 14.27 -46.74
C GLN A 391 -11.08 15.69 -47.22
N LYS A 392 -11.56 16.09 -48.41
CA LYS A 392 -11.24 17.40 -49.01
C LYS A 392 -11.57 18.58 -48.07
N LYS A 393 -12.74 18.55 -47.41
CA LYS A 393 -13.22 19.65 -46.54
C LYS A 393 -13.19 19.35 -45.03
N SER A 394 -13.05 18.08 -44.64
CA SER A 394 -13.15 17.61 -43.25
C SER A 394 -12.16 16.50 -42.93
N ALA A 395 -11.95 16.22 -41.66
CA ALA A 395 -11.32 15.00 -41.17
C ALA A 395 -12.31 14.29 -40.22
N THR A 396 -12.34 12.97 -40.28
CA THR A 396 -13.05 12.15 -39.29
C THR A 396 -12.03 11.41 -38.44
N ALA A 397 -12.18 11.48 -37.12
CA ALA A 397 -11.34 10.74 -36.18
C ALA A 397 -12.23 9.90 -35.25
N SER A 398 -11.95 8.61 -35.15
CA SER A 398 -12.51 7.75 -34.12
C SER A 398 -11.59 7.77 -32.91
N VAL A 399 -12.15 8.09 -31.75
CA VAL A 399 -11.41 8.11 -30.49
C VAL A 399 -12.05 7.20 -29.45
N GLN A 400 -11.20 6.57 -28.66
CA GLN A 400 -11.54 5.91 -27.42
C GLN A 400 -11.27 6.87 -26.27
N VAL A 401 -12.18 6.89 -25.30
CA VAL A 401 -12.03 7.66 -24.06
C VAL A 401 -12.04 6.70 -22.87
N THR A 402 -11.07 6.84 -21.99
CA THR A 402 -10.94 6.09 -20.74
C THR A 402 -10.73 7.06 -19.60
N MET A 403 -11.63 7.05 -18.62
CA MET A 403 -11.46 7.79 -17.37
C MET A 403 -12.37 7.20 -16.27
N PRO A 404 -12.15 7.56 -15.00
CA PRO A 404 -13.00 7.19 -13.87
C PRO A 404 -14.47 7.53 -14.06
N GLY A 405 -15.34 6.57 -13.68
CA GLY A 405 -16.77 6.80 -13.53
C GLY A 405 -17.51 7.34 -14.76
N VAL A 406 -16.92 7.26 -15.96
CA VAL A 406 -17.50 7.90 -17.15
C VAL A 406 -18.84 7.27 -17.51
N LYS A 407 -19.90 8.09 -17.49
CA LYS A 407 -21.25 7.67 -17.84
C LYS A 407 -21.56 7.92 -19.32
N ALA A 408 -22.47 7.14 -19.86
CA ALA A 408 -23.04 7.40 -21.18
C ALA A 408 -23.68 8.79 -21.26
N ASN A 409 -23.68 9.39 -22.44
CA ASN A 409 -24.16 10.75 -22.73
C ASN A 409 -23.34 11.90 -22.08
N THR A 410 -22.27 11.59 -21.34
CA THR A 410 -21.31 12.62 -20.90
C THR A 410 -20.77 13.38 -22.12
N LYS A 411 -20.66 14.71 -22.01
CA LYS A 411 -20.23 15.58 -23.10
C LYS A 411 -18.70 15.66 -23.19
N LEU A 412 -18.15 15.27 -24.33
CA LEU A 412 -16.77 15.54 -24.72
C LEU A 412 -16.74 16.81 -25.58
N ASN A 413 -16.15 17.87 -25.04
CA ASN A 413 -16.00 19.15 -25.73
C ASN A 413 -14.66 19.19 -26.47
N VAL A 414 -14.70 19.62 -27.72
CA VAL A 414 -13.54 19.72 -28.62
C VAL A 414 -13.24 21.19 -28.87
N TYR A 415 -11.99 21.58 -28.65
CA TYR A 415 -11.53 22.96 -28.78
C TYR A 415 -10.44 23.09 -29.84
N ALA A 416 -10.43 24.21 -30.55
CA ALA A 416 -9.31 24.64 -31.39
C ALA A 416 -8.92 26.06 -30.97
N LYS A 417 -7.64 26.30 -30.62
CA LYS A 417 -7.16 27.60 -30.11
C LYS A 417 -8.05 28.19 -29.00
N HIS A 418 -8.47 27.35 -28.05
CA HIS A 418 -9.39 27.67 -26.94
C HIS A 418 -10.85 27.99 -27.32
N GLN A 419 -11.22 27.95 -28.60
CA GLN A 419 -12.62 28.08 -29.04
C GLN A 419 -13.28 26.72 -29.13
N LEU A 420 -14.49 26.58 -28.59
CA LEU A 420 -15.30 25.36 -28.70
C LEU A 420 -15.70 25.16 -30.17
N VAL A 421 -15.23 24.09 -30.78
CA VAL A 421 -15.51 23.76 -32.20
C VAL A 421 -16.47 22.57 -32.35
N GLY A 422 -16.75 21.85 -31.27
CA GLY A 422 -17.74 20.78 -31.27
C GLY A 422 -17.97 20.18 -29.88
N THR A 423 -19.13 19.54 -29.73
CA THR A 423 -19.48 18.74 -28.54
C THR A 423 -20.02 17.40 -29.00
N LEU A 424 -19.46 16.34 -28.45
CA LEU A 424 -19.84 14.96 -28.73
C LEU A 424 -20.44 14.35 -27.46
N LYS A 425 -21.42 13.46 -27.60
CA LYS A 425 -21.98 12.70 -26.48
C LYS A 425 -21.39 11.30 -26.50
N LEU A 426 -20.84 10.86 -25.37
CA LEU A 426 -20.29 9.51 -25.27
C LEU A 426 -21.38 8.45 -25.45
N PRO A 427 -21.14 7.42 -26.27
CA PRO A 427 -22.06 6.29 -26.34
C PRO A 427 -21.98 5.44 -25.07
N LYS A 428 -22.96 4.56 -24.85
CA LYS A 428 -22.89 3.55 -23.77
C LYS A 428 -21.72 2.59 -23.96
N SER A 429 -21.40 2.27 -25.21
CA SER A 429 -20.24 1.49 -25.65
C SER A 429 -19.98 1.78 -27.14
N GLY A 430 -18.75 1.54 -27.61
CA GLY A 430 -18.34 1.76 -29.01
C GLY A 430 -17.47 3.02 -29.23
N GLU A 431 -17.07 3.24 -30.49
CA GLU A 431 -16.22 4.36 -30.89
C GLU A 431 -16.96 5.70 -30.88
N LEU A 432 -16.25 6.76 -30.53
CA LEU A 432 -16.72 8.13 -30.72
C LEU A 432 -16.10 8.70 -31.99
N ALA A 433 -16.88 8.80 -33.05
CA ALA A 433 -16.45 9.46 -34.28
C ALA A 433 -16.68 10.98 -34.17
N MET A 434 -15.63 11.77 -34.36
CA MET A 434 -15.72 13.22 -34.51
C MET A 434 -15.45 13.60 -35.95
N LYS A 435 -16.23 14.54 -36.48
CA LYS A 435 -15.96 15.19 -37.77
C LYS A 435 -15.57 16.63 -37.53
N VAL A 436 -14.40 17.03 -38.01
CA VAL A 436 -13.87 18.39 -37.84
C VAL A 436 -13.56 19.01 -39.20
N SER A 437 -13.94 20.27 -39.38
CA SER A 437 -13.66 21.03 -40.59
C SER A 437 -12.18 21.33 -40.73
N ARG A 438 -11.60 21.03 -41.90
CA ARG A 438 -10.24 21.46 -42.24
C ARG A 438 -10.22 22.96 -42.52
N THR A 439 -9.14 23.65 -42.18
CA THR A 439 -8.90 25.07 -42.51
C THR A 439 -7.65 25.20 -43.36
N GLN A 440 -7.27 26.41 -43.78
CA GLN A 440 -6.04 26.64 -44.53
C GLN A 440 -4.75 26.48 -43.70
N LYS A 441 -4.85 26.30 -42.38
CA LYS A 441 -3.71 26.06 -41.50
C LYS A 441 -3.91 24.75 -40.73
N VAL A 442 -2.82 24.15 -40.29
CA VAL A 442 -2.87 23.01 -39.39
C VAL A 442 -3.57 23.43 -38.09
N GLN A 443 -4.45 22.57 -37.56
CA GLN A 443 -5.19 22.82 -36.34
C GLN A 443 -4.84 21.80 -35.26
N LYS A 444 -4.49 22.27 -34.06
CA LYS A 444 -4.41 21.46 -32.86
C LYS A 444 -5.79 21.42 -32.21
N LEU A 445 -6.29 20.22 -31.95
CA LEU A 445 -7.49 20.00 -31.17
C LEU A 445 -7.12 19.56 -29.76
N THR A 446 -7.76 20.19 -28.77
CA THR A 446 -7.73 19.77 -27.37
C THR A 446 -9.12 19.34 -26.93
N PHE A 447 -9.16 18.52 -25.88
CA PHE A 447 -10.37 17.85 -25.44
C PHE A 447 -10.61 18.11 -23.97
N LYS A 448 -11.86 18.41 -23.61
CA LYS A 448 -12.28 18.53 -22.21
C LYS A 448 -13.54 17.73 -21.96
N MET A 449 -13.59 17.06 -20.80
CA MET A 449 -14.76 16.32 -20.35
C MET A 449 -14.91 16.43 -18.85
N ALA A 450 -16.11 16.80 -18.38
CA ALA A 450 -16.42 16.94 -16.96
C ALA A 450 -15.38 17.78 -16.17
N GLY A 451 -14.83 18.84 -16.79
CA GLY A 451 -13.80 19.69 -16.18
C GLY A 451 -12.36 19.19 -16.35
N HIS A 452 -12.15 17.92 -16.74
CA HIS A 452 -10.83 17.38 -17.04
C HIS A 452 -10.39 17.76 -18.45
N GLU A 453 -9.16 18.22 -18.60
CA GLU A 453 -8.49 18.38 -19.89
C GLU A 453 -7.63 17.15 -20.16
N PHE A 454 -7.72 16.61 -21.39
CA PHE A 454 -6.89 15.48 -21.79
C PHE A 454 -5.53 15.97 -22.29
N ASP A 455 -4.46 15.33 -21.85
CA ASP A 455 -3.10 15.63 -22.32
C ASP A 455 -2.87 15.27 -23.79
N GLN A 456 -3.65 14.33 -24.35
CA GLN A 456 -3.56 14.00 -25.77
C GLN A 456 -4.15 15.10 -26.65
N HIS A 457 -3.52 15.26 -27.81
CA HIS A 457 -3.89 16.25 -28.80
C HIS A 457 -4.02 15.59 -30.16
N LEU A 458 -5.00 16.06 -30.95
CA LEU A 458 -5.16 15.65 -32.33
C LEU A 458 -4.80 16.80 -33.27
N TRP A 459 -3.93 16.53 -34.24
CA TRP A 459 -3.54 17.52 -35.25
C TRP A 459 -4.29 17.25 -36.56
N ILE A 460 -5.01 18.25 -37.05
CA ILE A 460 -5.73 18.20 -38.33
C ILE A 460 -4.93 18.95 -39.39
N ALA A 461 -4.56 18.25 -40.47
CA ALA A 461 -3.83 18.84 -41.58
C ALA A 461 -4.64 19.94 -42.29
N ALA A 462 -3.94 21.00 -42.73
CA ALA A 462 -4.50 22.07 -43.54
C ALA A 462 -5.14 21.53 -44.83
N ARG A 463 -6.15 22.19 -45.38
CA ARG A 463 -6.73 21.86 -46.69
C ARG A 463 -5.64 21.95 -47.76
N ALA A 464 -5.49 20.88 -48.54
CA ALA A 464 -4.76 20.95 -49.81
C ALA A 464 -5.68 21.69 -50.79
N ASN A 465 -5.16 22.74 -51.42
CA ASN A 465 -5.88 23.49 -52.45
C ASN A 465 -6.11 22.61 -53.68
#